data_AF-A0A914NQ41-F1
#
_entry.id   AF-A0A914NQ41-F1
#
_cell.length_a   1.000
_cell.length_b   1.000
_cell.length_c   1.000
_cell.angle_alpha   90.00
_cell.angle_beta   90.00
_cell.angle_gamma   90.00
#
_symmetry.space_group_name_H-M   'P 1'
#
loop_
_entity.id
_entity.type
_entity.pdbx_description
1 polymer ?
#
loop_
_entity_poly.entity_id
_entity_poly.type
_entity_poly.pdbx_seq_one_letter_code
_entity_poly.pdbx_strand_id
1 'polypeptide(L)'
;MKRKRIFQNFYLFFIFLLSTFAQQIQKPPITSSLLSNHTRQVRTDCSDAPTQVLKQTCLKLRQIDRKARQALTRRVDDIFPPSVPGSPVWLRPLPVSRNSRGQVAWNPYDCMTLQCLCPFFRGTMRDDGYCYLRNGRPLAIAYRKEYRMMTDDERERFHSAFNQLKFNGEYERFAREHQSVNKLINILK
;
A
#
# COMPACT_ATOMS: atom_id res chain seq x y z
N MET A 1 -1.25 28.98 -55.59
CA MET A 1 -2.55 29.54 -55.16
C MET A 1 -3.42 28.42 -54.59
N LYS A 2 -4.07 28.66 -53.44
CA LYS A 2 -5.18 27.90 -52.82
C LYS A 2 -4.91 26.47 -52.30
N ARG A 3 -4.75 26.36 -50.97
CA ARG A 3 -5.55 25.46 -50.09
C ARG A 3 -5.24 25.72 -48.60
N LYS A 4 -5.52 26.95 -48.14
CA LYS A 4 -5.69 27.30 -46.72
C LYS A 4 -7.17 27.61 -46.51
N ARG A 5 -8.02 26.62 -46.20
CA ARG A 5 -9.45 26.86 -45.85
C ARG A 5 -10.20 25.61 -45.34
N ILE A 6 -9.56 24.75 -44.53
CA ILE A 6 -10.26 23.61 -43.89
C ILE A 6 -10.08 23.57 -42.36
N PHE A 7 -9.05 24.22 -41.80
CA PHE A 7 -8.74 24.12 -40.38
C PHE A 7 -9.47 25.09 -39.43
N GLN A 8 -10.27 26.04 -39.94
CA GLN A 8 -10.95 27.04 -39.09
C GLN A 8 -12.34 26.60 -38.60
N ASN A 9 -12.97 25.59 -39.20
CA ASN A 9 -14.34 25.17 -38.85
C ASN A 9 -14.41 24.03 -37.82
N PHE A 10 -13.32 23.33 -37.55
CA PHE A 10 -13.33 22.25 -36.55
C PHE A 10 -13.19 22.76 -35.11
N TYR A 11 -12.50 23.89 -34.92
CA TYR A 11 -12.23 24.47 -33.60
C TYR A 11 -13.49 25.08 -32.97
N LEU A 12 -14.40 25.63 -33.78
CA LEU A 12 -15.67 26.21 -33.32
C LEU A 12 -16.71 25.14 -32.95
N PHE A 13 -16.64 23.94 -33.55
CA PHE A 13 -17.56 22.85 -33.25
C PHE A 13 -17.25 22.19 -31.89
N PHE A 14 -15.97 22.12 -31.52
CA PHE A 14 -15.54 21.55 -30.24
C PHE A 14 -15.84 22.47 -29.03
N ILE A 15 -15.83 23.80 -29.24
CA ILE A 15 -16.14 24.77 -28.17
C ILE A 15 -17.64 24.78 -27.85
N PHE A 16 -18.53 24.54 -28.83
CA PHE A 16 -19.98 24.50 -28.60
C PHE A 16 -20.48 23.23 -27.89
N LEU A 17 -19.76 22.10 -28.02
CA LEU A 17 -20.08 20.86 -27.31
C LEU A 17 -19.63 20.85 -25.84
N LEU A 18 -18.64 21.68 -25.47
CA LEU A 18 -18.16 21.79 -24.09
C LEU A 18 -18.97 22.80 -23.24
N SER A 19 -19.78 23.67 -23.85
CA SER A 19 -20.58 24.67 -23.12
C SER A 19 -22.02 24.24 -22.79
N THR A 20 -22.49 23.10 -23.30
CA THR A 20 -23.87 22.61 -23.08
C THR A 20 -23.99 21.49 -22.04
N PHE A 21 -22.88 21.01 -21.46
CA PHE A 21 -22.91 20.06 -20.33
C PHE A 21 -22.70 20.72 -18.95
N ALA A 22 -22.77 22.05 -18.89
CA ALA A 22 -22.64 22.81 -17.66
C ALA A 22 -24.01 23.28 -17.14
N GLN A 23 -24.91 22.35 -16.83
CA GLN A 23 -26.07 22.64 -15.97
C GLN A 23 -26.64 21.36 -15.34
N GLN A 24 -27.00 21.49 -14.06
CA GLN A 24 -27.66 20.53 -13.15
C GLN A 24 -26.82 19.44 -12.47
N ILE A 25 -26.11 19.84 -11.40
CA ILE A 25 -26.35 19.27 -10.06
C ILE A 25 -26.33 20.43 -9.03
N GLN A 26 -27.47 21.06 -8.82
CA GLN A 26 -27.73 21.87 -7.64
C GLN A 26 -27.90 20.90 -6.46
N LYS A 27 -26.93 20.82 -5.55
CA LYS A 27 -27.14 20.19 -4.24
C LYS A 27 -27.98 21.16 -3.40
N PRO A 28 -29.08 20.70 -2.77
CA PRO A 28 -29.88 21.55 -1.90
C PRO A 28 -29.04 22.02 -0.70
N PRO A 29 -29.33 23.22 -0.16
CA PRO A 29 -28.69 23.71 1.05
C PRO A 29 -29.00 22.74 2.18
N ILE A 30 -27.97 22.07 2.69
CA ILE A 30 -28.08 21.28 3.92
C ILE A 30 -28.31 22.31 5.03
N THR A 31 -29.56 22.42 5.45
CA THR A 31 -29.96 23.16 6.64
C THR A 31 -29.13 22.66 7.83
N SER A 32 -28.39 23.59 8.41
CA SER A 32 -27.62 23.42 9.63
C SER A 32 -28.59 23.29 10.82
N SER A 33 -29.14 22.10 11.03
CA SER A 33 -29.84 21.78 12.28
C SER A 33 -29.73 20.30 12.59
N LEU A 34 -28.56 19.91 13.08
CA LEU A 34 -28.31 18.97 14.19
C LEU A 34 -26.82 18.59 14.20
N LEU A 35 -25.96 19.59 14.43
CA LEU A 35 -24.65 19.36 15.03
C LEU A 35 -24.87 18.97 16.50
N SER A 36 -25.37 17.75 16.72
CA SER A 36 -25.10 17.06 17.98
C SER A 36 -23.64 16.67 17.93
N ASN A 37 -22.81 17.46 18.63
CA ASN A 37 -21.43 17.15 18.98
C ASN A 37 -21.25 15.65 19.27
N HIS A 38 -20.85 14.87 18.27
CA HIS A 38 -20.20 13.60 18.53
C HIS A 38 -18.70 13.87 18.58
N THR A 39 -18.29 14.63 19.60
CA THR A 39 -17.01 14.36 20.22
C THR A 39 -17.09 12.90 20.64
N ARG A 40 -16.53 12.01 19.83
CA ARG A 40 -16.30 10.63 20.21
C ARG A 40 -15.19 10.66 21.26
N GLN A 41 -15.51 11.22 22.43
CA GLN A 41 -14.71 11.06 23.62
C GLN A 41 -14.54 9.55 23.75
N VAL A 42 -13.30 9.11 23.90
CA VAL A 42 -13.03 7.73 24.31
C VAL A 42 -13.71 7.59 25.65
N ARG A 43 -14.96 7.10 25.64
CA ARG A 43 -15.81 7.01 26.81
C ARG A 43 -15.09 6.05 27.75
N THR A 44 -14.50 6.60 28.80
CA THR A 44 -13.64 5.88 29.75
C THR A 44 -14.44 4.89 30.57
N ASP A 45 -15.76 5.04 30.63
CA ASP A 45 -16.66 4.19 31.41
C ASP A 45 -17.78 3.55 30.55
N CYS A 46 -18.10 2.31 30.87
CA CYS A 46 -19.15 1.50 30.25
C CYS A 46 -20.52 1.72 30.92
N SER A 47 -20.64 2.72 31.79
CA SER A 47 -21.83 3.07 32.59
C SER A 47 -23.06 3.42 31.74
N ASP A 48 -22.84 4.01 30.58
CA ASP A 48 -23.89 4.67 29.80
C ASP A 48 -24.46 3.77 28.68
N ALA A 49 -24.24 2.46 28.79
CA ALA A 49 -24.77 1.49 27.84
C ALA A 49 -26.29 1.33 28.03
N PRO A 50 -27.10 1.47 26.96
CA PRO A 50 -28.56 1.50 27.07
C PRO A 50 -29.18 0.14 27.43
N THR A 51 -28.44 -0.95 27.26
CA THR A 51 -28.87 -2.29 27.64
C THR A 51 -27.80 -3.01 28.46
N GLN A 52 -28.24 -3.91 29.33
CA GLN A 52 -27.33 -4.70 30.18
C GLN A 52 -26.35 -5.55 29.36
N VAL A 53 -26.78 -6.05 28.19
CA VAL A 53 -25.94 -6.83 27.28
C VAL A 53 -24.83 -5.96 26.68
N LEU A 54 -25.15 -4.73 26.27
CA LEU A 54 -24.16 -3.79 25.77
C LEU A 54 -23.18 -3.38 26.87
N LYS A 55 -23.65 -3.21 28.12
CA LYS A 55 -22.80 -2.94 29.28
C LYS A 55 -21.78 -4.05 29.50
N GLN A 56 -22.24 -5.31 29.54
CA GLN A 56 -21.37 -6.47 29.69
C GLN A 56 -20.39 -6.62 28.52
N THR A 57 -20.84 -6.36 27.31
CA THR A 57 -19.99 -6.41 26.10
C THR A 57 -18.89 -5.35 26.16
N CYS A 58 -19.24 -4.12 26.54
CA CYS A 58 -18.27 -3.05 26.74
C CYS A 58 -17.21 -3.44 27.79
N LEU A 59 -17.63 -3.96 28.95
CA LEU A 59 -16.72 -4.38 30.01
C LEU A 59 -15.76 -5.49 29.54
N LYS A 60 -16.26 -6.49 28.80
CA LYS A 60 -15.42 -7.54 28.21
C LYS A 60 -14.40 -6.97 27.22
N LEU A 61 -14.83 -6.09 26.32
CA LEU A 61 -13.94 -5.44 25.35
C LEU A 61 -12.86 -4.58 26.02
N ARG A 62 -13.20 -3.88 27.13
CA ARG A 62 -12.23 -3.12 27.93
C ARG A 62 -11.23 -4.03 28.63
N GLN A 63 -11.69 -5.17 29.16
CA GLN A 63 -10.80 -6.16 29.74
C GLN A 63 -9.80 -6.71 28.71
N ILE A 64 -10.27 -6.99 27.49
CA ILE A 64 -9.42 -7.43 26.37
C ILE A 64 -8.41 -6.33 25.99
N ASP A 65 -8.85 -5.09 25.83
CA ASP A 65 -7.98 -3.94 25.51
C ASP A 65 -6.89 -3.74 26.58
N ARG A 66 -7.24 -3.80 27.87
CA ARG A 66 -6.28 -3.70 28.98
C ARG A 66 -5.25 -4.81 28.93
N LYS A 67 -5.68 -6.07 28.75
CA LYS A 67 -4.78 -7.23 28.65
C LYS A 67 -3.87 -7.14 27.42
N ALA A 68 -4.39 -6.68 26.28
CA ALA A 68 -3.62 -6.50 25.05
C ALA A 68 -2.53 -5.43 25.22
N ARG A 69 -2.84 -4.30 25.85
CA ARG A 69 -1.86 -3.24 26.15
C ARG A 69 -0.76 -3.72 27.10
N GLN A 70 -1.11 -4.46 28.14
CA GLN A 70 -0.15 -5.06 29.07
C GLN A 70 0.73 -6.14 28.40
N ALA A 71 0.16 -6.91 27.47
CA ALA A 71 0.93 -7.89 26.69
C ALA A 71 1.90 -7.21 25.72
N LEU A 72 1.55 -6.04 25.16
CA LEU A 72 2.43 -5.26 24.31
C LEU A 72 3.62 -4.70 25.08
N THR A 73 3.40 -4.10 26.26
CA THR A 73 4.53 -3.55 27.07
C THR A 73 5.52 -4.63 27.46
N ARG A 74 5.08 -5.85 27.75
CA ARG A 74 5.98 -6.99 28.06
C ARG A 74 6.80 -7.50 26.87
N ARG A 75 6.38 -7.20 25.63
CA ARG A 75 7.12 -7.57 24.40
C ARG A 75 8.03 -6.46 23.88
N VAL A 76 7.95 -5.27 24.47
CA VAL A 76 8.72 -4.09 24.06
C VAL A 76 10.18 -4.16 24.52
N ASP A 77 10.50 -4.96 25.54
CA ASP A 77 11.86 -5.07 26.08
C ASP A 77 12.84 -5.80 25.16
N ASP A 78 12.38 -6.52 24.13
CA ASP A 78 13.24 -7.41 23.34
C ASP A 78 13.67 -6.88 21.96
N ILE A 79 12.89 -6.04 21.27
CA ILE A 79 13.23 -5.59 19.89
C ILE A 79 12.61 -4.22 19.59
N PHE A 80 13.33 -3.13 19.86
CA PHE A 80 12.97 -1.80 19.37
C PHE A 80 13.90 -1.40 18.21
N PRO A 81 13.38 -1.06 17.01
CA PRO A 81 14.21 -0.38 16.01
C PRO A 81 14.66 0.99 16.58
N PRO A 82 15.85 1.50 16.19
CA PRO A 82 16.34 2.78 16.68
C PRO A 82 15.29 3.87 16.43
N SER A 83 14.85 4.51 17.50
CA SER A 83 13.89 5.62 17.41
C SER A 83 14.64 6.89 17.01
N VAL A 84 14.06 7.69 16.12
CA VAL A 84 14.56 9.04 15.88
C VAL A 84 14.41 9.87 17.17
N PRO A 85 15.47 10.55 17.64
CA PRO A 85 15.39 11.41 18.83
C PRO A 85 14.27 12.45 18.67
N GLY A 86 13.39 12.56 19.68
CA GLY A 86 12.28 13.52 19.67
C GLY A 86 10.96 13.04 19.06
N SER A 87 10.87 11.80 18.57
CA SER A 87 9.59 11.24 18.09
C SER A 87 8.66 10.91 19.27
N PRO A 88 7.41 11.43 19.30
CA PRO A 88 6.45 11.08 20.34
C PRO A 88 6.03 9.60 20.25
N VAL A 89 5.62 9.02 21.39
CA VAL A 89 5.39 7.57 21.54
C VAL A 89 4.42 7.00 20.50
N TRP A 90 3.43 7.77 20.05
CA TRP A 90 2.44 7.35 19.05
C TRP A 90 2.95 7.35 17.60
N LEU A 91 4.13 7.93 17.32
CA LEU A 91 4.81 7.90 16.01
C LEU A 91 5.91 6.85 15.94
N ARG A 92 6.12 6.05 17.00
CA ARG A 92 7.12 4.98 17.00
C ARG A 92 6.57 3.79 16.18
N PRO A 93 7.36 3.21 15.25
CA PRO A 93 6.97 1.98 14.57
C PRO A 93 6.64 0.89 15.58
N LEU A 94 5.58 0.12 15.35
CA LEU A 94 5.29 -1.04 16.19
C LEU A 94 6.48 -2.02 16.14
N PRO A 95 6.91 -2.57 17.28
CA PRO A 95 7.95 -3.59 17.29
C PRO A 95 7.44 -4.83 16.56
N VAL A 96 8.10 -5.17 15.45
CA VAL A 96 7.79 -6.34 14.64
C VAL A 96 8.75 -7.45 15.08
N SER A 97 8.21 -8.60 15.51
CA SER A 97 9.01 -9.74 15.96
C SER A 97 9.92 -10.26 14.84
N ARG A 98 11.08 -10.83 15.21
CA ARG A 98 12.08 -11.36 14.27
C ARG A 98 11.49 -12.39 13.27
N ASN A 99 10.42 -13.08 13.67
CA ASN A 99 9.74 -14.11 12.87
C ASN A 99 8.39 -13.63 12.31
N SER A 100 8.08 -12.34 12.39
CA SER A 100 6.86 -11.80 11.78
C SER A 100 6.91 -11.91 10.26
N ARG A 101 5.72 -12.08 9.66
CA ARG A 101 5.53 -12.15 8.21
C ARG A 101 6.24 -10.97 7.53
N GLY A 102 7.22 -11.26 6.68
CA GLY A 102 8.05 -10.28 5.98
C GLY A 102 9.47 -10.05 6.52
N GLN A 103 9.87 -10.68 7.64
CA GLN A 103 11.26 -10.68 8.14
C GLN A 103 12.02 -11.97 7.83
N VAL A 104 11.31 -13.10 7.75
CA VAL A 104 11.82 -14.38 7.26
C VAL A 104 10.89 -14.85 6.16
N ALA A 105 11.44 -15.09 4.97
CA ALA A 105 10.69 -15.50 3.80
C ALA A 105 11.32 -16.75 3.20
N TRP A 106 10.48 -17.68 2.73
CA TRP A 106 10.90 -18.84 1.95
C TRP A 106 10.98 -18.51 0.47
N ASN A 107 10.13 -17.59 0.02
CA ASN A 107 10.10 -17.10 -1.35
C ASN A 107 10.45 -15.61 -1.37
N PRO A 108 11.29 -15.12 -2.30
CA PRO A 108 11.57 -13.69 -2.43
C PRO A 108 10.31 -12.82 -2.60
N TYR A 109 9.20 -13.36 -3.12
CA TYR A 109 7.94 -12.63 -3.29
C TYR A 109 7.21 -12.33 -1.97
N ASP A 110 7.58 -12.96 -0.85
CA ASP A 110 6.98 -12.71 0.47
C ASP A 110 7.65 -11.55 1.23
N CYS A 111 8.82 -11.10 0.77
CA CYS A 111 9.58 -10.04 1.42
C CYS A 111 9.01 -8.65 1.09
N MET A 112 8.80 -7.84 2.13
CA MET A 112 8.35 -6.45 2.01
C MET A 112 9.46 -5.42 2.24
N THR A 113 10.64 -5.86 2.68
CA THR A 113 11.80 -4.99 3.00
C THR A 113 13.05 -5.42 2.23
N LEU A 114 13.95 -4.47 1.97
CA LEU A 114 15.22 -4.72 1.28
C LEU A 114 16.14 -5.65 2.10
N GLN A 115 16.04 -5.63 3.44
CA GLN A 115 16.83 -6.53 4.29
C GLN A 115 16.41 -8.00 4.11
N CYS A 116 15.10 -8.29 4.03
CA CYS A 116 14.58 -9.64 3.80
C CYS A 116 15.01 -10.22 2.45
N LEU A 117 15.14 -9.37 1.42
CA LEU A 117 15.54 -9.79 0.08
C LEU A 117 17.04 -10.11 -0.05
N CYS A 118 17.87 -9.63 0.89
CA CYS A 118 19.33 -9.71 0.78
C CYS A 118 19.89 -11.14 0.54
N PRO A 119 19.43 -12.18 1.26
CA PRO A 119 19.91 -13.55 1.05
C PRO A 119 19.61 -14.08 -0.36
N PHE A 120 18.47 -13.73 -0.94
CA PHE A 120 18.06 -14.18 -2.28
C PHE A 120 18.93 -13.59 -3.38
N PHE A 121 19.38 -12.35 -3.21
CA PHE A 121 20.31 -11.70 -4.13
C PHE A 121 21.78 -12.09 -3.89
N ARG A 122 22.05 -13.04 -2.99
CA ARG A 122 23.41 -13.41 -2.55
C ARG A 122 24.20 -12.20 -2.07
N GLY A 123 23.52 -11.26 -1.44
CA GLY A 123 24.10 -10.07 -0.84
C GLY A 123 24.56 -10.32 0.60
N THR A 124 25.34 -9.38 1.13
CA THR A 124 25.79 -9.39 2.52
C THR A 124 25.28 -8.15 3.23
N MET A 125 24.76 -8.35 4.45
CA MET A 125 24.36 -7.24 5.33
C MET A 125 25.61 -6.66 5.99
N ARG A 126 25.77 -5.34 5.93
CA ARG A 126 26.80 -4.61 6.68
C ARG A 126 26.21 -3.94 7.93
N ASP A 127 27.09 -3.45 8.79
CA ASP A 127 26.75 -2.81 10.08
C ASP A 127 25.90 -1.54 9.91
N ASP A 128 25.91 -0.94 8.71
CA ASP A 128 25.08 0.20 8.33
C ASP A 128 23.60 -0.15 8.07
N GLY A 129 23.24 -1.44 8.09
CA GLY A 129 21.87 -1.92 7.88
C GLY A 129 21.47 -1.99 6.40
N TYR A 130 22.41 -1.78 5.47
CA TYR A 130 22.20 -1.94 4.03
C TYR A 130 22.70 -3.31 3.54
N CYS A 131 22.02 -3.83 2.52
CA CYS A 131 22.44 -5.04 1.82
C CYS A 131 23.35 -4.68 0.66
N TYR A 132 24.56 -5.24 0.61
CA TYR A 132 25.50 -5.07 -0.50
C TYR A 132 25.51 -6.31 -1.39
N LEU A 133 25.28 -6.10 -2.68
CA LEU A 133 25.36 -7.12 -3.73
C LEU A 133 26.82 -7.52 -3.97
N ARG A 134 27.06 -8.66 -4.65
CA ARG A 134 28.44 -9.13 -4.99
C ARG A 134 29.27 -8.13 -5.79
N ASN A 135 28.62 -7.21 -6.49
CA ASN A 135 29.27 -6.12 -7.24
C ASN A 135 29.64 -4.91 -6.37
N GLY A 136 29.46 -5.00 -5.04
CA GLY A 136 29.76 -3.92 -4.09
C GLY A 136 28.74 -2.78 -4.07
N ARG A 137 27.65 -2.87 -4.84
CA ARG A 137 26.59 -1.87 -4.86
C ARG A 137 25.52 -2.19 -3.81
N PRO A 138 24.99 -1.18 -3.09
CA PRO A 138 23.88 -1.40 -2.19
C PRO A 138 22.61 -1.78 -2.98
N LEU A 139 21.81 -2.69 -2.42
CA LEU A 139 20.51 -3.04 -2.94
C LEU A 139 19.56 -1.86 -2.70
N ALA A 140 19.07 -1.26 -3.79
CA ALA A 140 18.19 -0.10 -3.77
C ALA A 140 16.78 -0.45 -4.26
N ILE A 141 15.84 0.45 -4.00
CA ILE A 141 14.48 0.36 -4.55
C ILE A 141 14.55 0.49 -6.07
N ALA A 142 13.79 -0.35 -6.77
CA ALA A 142 13.70 -0.29 -8.22
C ALA A 142 12.82 0.87 -8.70
N TYR A 143 13.31 1.63 -9.68
CA TYR A 143 12.53 2.65 -10.36
C TYR A 143 11.77 2.03 -11.53
N ARG A 144 10.48 2.34 -11.64
CA ARG A 144 9.65 1.95 -12.78
C ARG A 144 9.69 3.08 -13.80
N LYS A 145 10.12 2.76 -15.02
CA LYS A 145 10.18 3.70 -16.16
C LYS A 145 9.16 3.28 -17.23
N GLU A 146 8.73 4.25 -18.03
CA GLU A 146 7.99 3.93 -19.26
C GLU A 146 8.95 3.30 -20.28
N TYR A 147 8.47 2.29 -21.02
CA TYR A 147 9.26 1.56 -22.02
C TYR A 147 9.88 2.47 -23.09
N ARG A 148 9.18 3.53 -23.51
CA ARG A 148 9.64 4.49 -24.52
C ARG A 148 10.73 5.43 -24.01
N MET A 149 10.85 5.57 -22.69
CA MET A 149 11.83 6.43 -22.02
C MET A 149 13.11 5.67 -21.62
N MET A 150 13.17 4.36 -21.88
CA MET A 150 14.37 3.56 -21.63
C MET A 150 15.37 3.70 -22.78
N THR A 151 16.66 3.72 -22.44
CA THR A 151 17.73 3.62 -23.44
C THR A 151 17.73 2.23 -24.10
N ASP A 152 18.39 2.10 -25.26
CA ASP A 152 18.44 0.82 -25.97
C ASP A 152 19.09 -0.28 -25.12
N ASP A 153 20.18 0.01 -24.41
CA ASP A 153 20.84 -0.91 -23.48
C ASP A 153 19.95 -1.31 -22.29
N GLU A 154 19.15 -0.38 -21.76
CA GLU A 154 18.18 -0.68 -20.71
C GLU A 154 17.09 -1.62 -21.24
N ARG A 155 16.62 -1.38 -22.46
CA ARG A 155 15.58 -2.17 -23.12
C ARG A 155 16.06 -3.58 -23.43
N GLU A 156 17.28 -3.74 -23.91
CA GLU A 156 17.87 -5.07 -24.16
C GLU A 156 18.00 -5.87 -22.87
N ARG A 157 18.50 -5.27 -21.79
CA ARG A 157 18.59 -5.92 -20.47
C ARG A 157 17.21 -6.30 -19.93
N PHE A 158 16.22 -5.43 -20.10
CA PHE A 158 14.83 -5.71 -19.74
C PHE A 158 14.28 -6.92 -20.52
N HIS A 159 14.46 -6.96 -21.84
CA HIS A 159 14.01 -8.08 -22.67
C HIS A 159 14.73 -9.39 -22.32
N SER A 160 16.04 -9.35 -22.09
CA SER A 160 16.82 -10.51 -21.66
C SER A 160 16.29 -11.08 -20.34
N ALA A 161 16.07 -10.22 -19.34
CA ALA A 161 15.47 -10.63 -18.06
C ALA A 161 14.06 -11.20 -18.22
N PHE A 162 13.22 -10.58 -19.07
CA PHE A 162 11.86 -11.05 -19.32
C PHE A 162 11.82 -12.41 -20.04
N ASN A 163 12.75 -12.65 -20.97
CA ASN A 163 12.88 -13.94 -21.65
C ASN A 163 13.35 -15.03 -20.69
N GLN A 164 14.28 -14.73 -19.77
CA GLN A 164 14.66 -15.66 -18.70
C GLN A 164 13.48 -16.00 -17.79
N LEU A 165 12.66 -15.01 -17.44
CA LEU A 165 11.46 -15.23 -16.61
C LEU A 165 10.45 -16.16 -17.30
N LYS A 166 10.29 -16.03 -18.62
CA LYS A 166 9.47 -16.95 -19.42
C LYS A 166 10.05 -18.36 -19.46
N PHE A 167 11.36 -18.47 -19.73
CA PHE A 167 12.04 -19.77 -19.82
C PHE A 167 12.00 -20.55 -18.51
N ASN A 168 12.14 -19.85 -17.38
CA ASN A 168 12.08 -20.45 -16.05
C ASN A 168 10.64 -20.79 -15.60
N GLY A 169 9.60 -20.41 -16.36
CA GLY A 169 8.20 -20.68 -16.04
C GLY A 169 7.57 -19.75 -14.99
N GLU A 170 8.34 -18.85 -14.37
CA GLU A 170 7.81 -17.87 -13.40
C GLU A 170 6.81 -16.92 -14.05
N TYR A 171 7.01 -16.56 -15.32
CA TYR A 171 6.04 -15.74 -16.06
C TYR A 171 4.67 -16.44 -16.17
N GLU A 172 4.67 -17.75 -16.42
CA GLU A 172 3.44 -18.54 -16.52
C GLU A 172 2.78 -18.72 -15.16
N ARG A 173 3.56 -18.85 -14.08
CA ARG A 173 3.04 -18.83 -12.72
C ARG A 173 2.27 -17.53 -12.44
N PHE A 174 2.84 -16.36 -12.72
CA PHE A 174 2.12 -15.09 -12.57
C PHE A 174 0.86 -15.03 -13.45
N ALA A 175 0.92 -15.53 -14.69
CA ALA A 175 -0.24 -15.57 -15.57
C ALA A 175 -1.38 -16.42 -14.99
N ARG A 176 -1.08 -17.59 -14.39
CA ARG A 176 -2.06 -18.45 -13.72
C ARG A 176 -2.64 -17.80 -12.47
N GLU A 177 -1.81 -17.16 -11.66
CA GLU A 177 -2.25 -16.40 -10.49
C GLU A 177 -3.23 -15.28 -10.92
N HIS A 178 -2.91 -14.53 -11.97
CA HIS A 178 -3.82 -13.54 -12.55
C HIS A 178 -5.13 -14.15 -13.09
N GLN A 179 -5.06 -15.30 -13.77
CA GLN A 179 -6.25 -15.99 -14.28
C GLN A 179 -7.16 -16.48 -13.15
N SER A 180 -6.58 -16.92 -12.03
CA SER A 180 -7.32 -17.49 -10.90
C SER A 180 -8.31 -16.52 -10.27
N VAL A 181 -7.97 -15.22 -10.26
CA VAL A 181 -8.84 -14.15 -9.74
C VAL A 181 -10.12 -14.02 -10.59
N ASN A 182 -10.01 -14.17 -11.91
CA ASN A 182 -11.16 -14.08 -12.82
C ASN A 182 -12.05 -15.32 -12.78
N LYS A 183 -11.49 -16.52 -12.50
CA LYS A 183 -12.28 -17.75 -12.43
C LYS A 183 -13.20 -17.80 -11.20
N LEU A 184 -12.80 -17.22 -10.07
CA LEU A 184 -13.62 -17.22 -8.85
C LEU A 184 -14.90 -16.36 -8.98
N ILE A 185 -14.91 -15.38 -9.88
CA ILE A 185 -16.09 -14.53 -10.13
C ILE A 185 -17.16 -15.25 -10.98
N ASN A 186 -16.75 -16.17 -11.86
CA ASN A 186 -17.68 -16.88 -12.75
C ASN A 186 -18.27 -18.17 -12.15
N ILE A 187 -17.85 -18.58 -10.95
CA ILE A 187 -18.40 -19.74 -10.22
C ILE A 187 -19.46 -19.29 -9.19
N LEU A 188 -19.53 -18.00 -8.88
CA LEU A 188 -20.50 -17.40 -7.95
C LEU A 188 -21.66 -16.68 -8.68
N LYS A 189 -21.84 -16.94 -9.97
CA LYS A 189 -23.01 -16.54 -10.78
C LYS A 189 -23.72 -17.79 -11.27
#